data_AF-A0A520YRK4-F1
#
_entry.id   AF-A0A520YRK4-F1
#
_cell.length_a   1.000
_cell.length_b   1.000
_cell.length_c   1.000
_cell.angle_alpha   90.00
_cell.angle_beta   90.00
_cell.angle_gamma   90.00
#
_symmetry.space_group_name_H-M   'P 1'
#
loop_
_entity.id
_entity.type
_entity.pdbx_description
1 polymer ?
#
loop_
_entity_poly.entity_id
_entity_poly.type
_entity_poly.pdbx_seq_one_letter_code
_entity_poly.pdbx_strand_id
1 'polypeptide(L)'
;MSTHSHEVVTDVRGEYPKFLQTFHRYLALCTKAYCGWPEEVFNKDSSGAHALLTAEATIEAIAYLIANPVEAGAVRYAKDWPESHTLPAQVGTRVIRVKRPRHYFDPNNPEWPEELELRLEMPVALELDYGPELARERIAERVRDRQHQARPELRGVWEPEPAVCGCRESSGGYRNSEAAPGIQGAVRAGAGSVDRR
;
A
#
# COMPACT_ATOMS: atom_id res chain seq x y z
N MET A 1 0.13 -0.04 3.48
CA MET A 1 0.84 -1.21 4.07
C MET A 1 0.47 -1.39 5.53
N SER A 2 0.48 -2.64 6.04
CA SER A 2 0.10 -3.18 7.38
C SER A 2 -1.08 -2.57 8.16
N THR A 3 -1.15 -1.25 8.28
CA THR A 3 -2.16 -0.48 9.02
C THR A 3 -3.05 0.38 8.11
N HIS A 4 -2.68 0.55 6.84
CA HIS A 4 -3.42 1.33 5.84
C HIS A 4 -3.27 0.69 4.45
N SER A 5 -4.04 1.16 3.48
CA SER A 5 -3.96 0.74 2.07
C SER A 5 -3.62 1.93 1.16
N HIS A 6 -3.04 1.62 0.00
CA HIS A 6 -2.79 2.59 -1.06
C HIS A 6 -3.41 2.04 -2.34
N GLU A 7 -4.24 2.83 -3.00
CA GLU A 7 -4.90 2.47 -4.23
C GLU A 7 -4.62 3.51 -5.31
N VAL A 8 -4.34 3.04 -6.53
CA VAL A 8 -4.40 3.85 -7.74
C VAL A 8 -5.57 3.34 -8.55
N VAL A 9 -6.60 4.17 -8.70
CA VAL A 9 -7.86 3.80 -9.39
C VAL A 9 -8.20 4.78 -10.48
N THR A 10 -8.85 4.30 -11.53
CA THR A 10 -9.45 5.13 -12.58
C THR A 10 -10.94 5.27 -12.30
N ASP A 11 -11.39 6.47 -11.96
CA ASP A 11 -12.80 6.78 -11.73
C ASP A 11 -13.52 7.11 -13.04
N VAL A 12 -13.99 6.07 -13.73
CA VAL A 12 -14.67 6.20 -15.03
C VAL A 12 -16.01 6.95 -14.93
N ARG A 13 -16.67 6.91 -13.77
CA ARG A 13 -18.03 7.46 -13.58
C ARG A 13 -18.07 8.77 -12.82
N GLY A 14 -16.94 9.25 -12.28
CA GLY A 14 -16.92 10.43 -11.42
C GLY A 14 -17.57 10.19 -10.05
N GLU A 15 -17.57 8.93 -9.58
CA GLU A 15 -18.23 8.52 -8.32
C GLU A 15 -17.23 8.09 -7.24
N TYR A 16 -15.96 8.49 -7.33
CA TYR A 16 -14.88 8.06 -6.42
C TYR A 16 -15.23 8.15 -4.92
N PRO A 17 -15.84 9.24 -4.39
CA PRO A 17 -16.21 9.29 -2.97
C PRO A 17 -17.21 8.18 -2.56
N LYS A 18 -18.17 7.86 -3.44
CA LYS A 18 -19.16 6.80 -3.20
C LYS A 18 -18.53 5.43 -3.32
N PHE A 19 -17.61 5.24 -4.26
CA PHE A 19 -16.80 4.03 -4.35
C PHE A 19 -16.01 3.80 -3.05
N LEU A 20 -15.25 4.79 -2.57
CA LEU A 20 -14.48 4.67 -1.33
C LEU A 20 -15.37 4.38 -0.12
N GLN A 21 -16.48 5.10 0.03
CA GLN A 21 -17.44 4.84 1.12
C GLN A 21 -17.90 3.38 1.10
N THR A 22 -18.24 2.87 -0.07
CA THR A 22 -18.75 1.50 -0.26
C THR A 22 -17.65 0.47 0.01
N PHE A 23 -16.47 0.68 -0.56
CA PHE A 23 -15.31 -0.19 -0.39
C PHE A 23 -14.89 -0.29 1.08
N HIS A 24 -14.68 0.85 1.76
CA HIS A 24 -14.31 0.86 3.17
C HIS A 24 -15.40 0.26 4.07
N ARG A 25 -16.68 0.53 3.78
CA ARG A 25 -17.79 -0.10 4.53
C ARG A 25 -17.71 -1.62 4.44
N TYR A 26 -17.60 -2.18 3.25
CA TYR A 26 -17.58 -3.65 3.08
C TYR A 26 -16.30 -4.27 3.62
N LEU A 27 -15.15 -3.63 3.41
CA LEU A 27 -13.88 -4.10 3.97
C LEU A 27 -13.94 -4.13 5.51
N ALA A 28 -14.45 -3.06 6.15
CA ALA A 28 -14.61 -3.02 7.60
C ALA A 28 -15.56 -4.11 8.10
N LEU A 29 -16.73 -4.28 7.48
CA LEU A 29 -17.72 -5.26 7.90
C LEU A 29 -17.20 -6.70 7.74
N CYS A 30 -16.45 -6.98 6.67
CA CYS A 30 -15.79 -8.27 6.49
C CYS A 30 -14.72 -8.51 7.56
N THR A 31 -13.87 -7.52 7.84
CA THR A 31 -12.85 -7.62 8.90
C THR A 31 -13.49 -7.88 10.26
N LYS A 32 -14.57 -7.18 10.59
CA LYS A 32 -15.32 -7.40 11.84
C LYS A 32 -15.90 -8.81 11.91
N ALA A 33 -16.57 -9.26 10.85
CA ALA A 33 -17.18 -10.59 10.80
C ALA A 33 -16.13 -11.72 10.82
N TYR A 34 -14.98 -11.53 10.18
CA TYR A 34 -13.91 -12.51 10.10
C TYR A 34 -13.11 -12.61 11.41
N CYS A 35 -12.70 -11.47 11.97
CA CYS A 35 -11.83 -11.42 13.16
C CYS A 35 -12.61 -11.36 14.49
N GLY A 36 -13.94 -11.19 14.45
CA GLY A 36 -14.73 -10.86 15.64
C GLY A 36 -14.38 -9.48 16.23
N TRP A 37 -13.92 -8.54 15.39
CA TRP A 37 -13.43 -7.23 15.83
C TRP A 37 -14.59 -6.31 16.25
N PRO A 38 -14.66 -5.84 17.51
CA PRO A 38 -15.80 -5.05 17.97
C PRO A 38 -15.67 -3.56 17.60
N GLU A 39 -14.44 -3.04 17.53
CA GLU A 39 -14.14 -1.62 17.40
C GLU A 39 -14.18 -1.11 15.96
N GLU A 40 -13.90 0.18 15.77
CA GLU A 40 -13.70 0.80 14.46
C GLU A 40 -12.50 0.16 13.73
N VAL A 41 -12.59 0.05 12.40
CA VAL A 41 -11.53 -0.52 11.54
C VAL A 41 -10.72 0.57 10.85
N PHE A 42 -11.38 1.65 10.43
CA PHE A 42 -10.74 2.80 9.79
C PHE A 42 -10.75 4.00 10.74
N ASN A 43 -9.72 4.85 10.62
CA ASN A 43 -9.69 6.17 11.25
C ASN A 43 -10.87 7.03 10.71
N LYS A 44 -11.36 7.96 11.54
CA LYS A 44 -12.41 8.95 11.21
C LYS A 44 -11.93 10.06 10.29
N ASP A 45 -10.62 10.21 10.15
CA ASP A 45 -10.02 11.14 9.19
C ASP A 45 -10.41 10.78 7.76
N SER A 46 -10.54 11.81 6.91
CA SER A 46 -10.81 11.60 5.49
C SER A 46 -9.65 10.90 4.80
N SER A 47 -9.97 10.02 3.85
CA SER A 47 -8.95 9.40 3.00
C SER A 47 -8.21 10.47 2.18
N GLY A 48 -6.87 10.39 2.16
CA GLY A 48 -6.07 11.20 1.25
C GLY A 48 -6.37 10.83 -0.20
N ALA A 49 -6.64 11.82 -1.04
CA ALA A 49 -6.93 11.63 -2.46
C ALA A 49 -6.16 12.65 -3.30
N HIS A 50 -5.52 12.17 -4.36
CA HIS A 50 -4.73 12.99 -5.28
C HIS A 50 -5.16 12.71 -6.72
N ALA A 51 -5.47 13.76 -7.47
CA ALA A 51 -5.72 13.65 -8.90
C ALA A 51 -4.38 13.48 -9.64
N LEU A 52 -4.24 12.39 -10.39
CA LEU A 52 -3.05 12.09 -11.18
C LEU A 52 -3.25 12.62 -12.60
N LEU A 53 -2.79 13.85 -12.83
CA LEU A 53 -3.12 14.60 -14.06
C LEU A 53 -2.16 14.34 -15.23
N THR A 54 -1.06 13.61 -15.00
CA THR A 54 -0.07 13.29 -16.05
C THR A 54 0.34 11.83 -16.00
N ALA A 55 0.93 11.35 -17.10
CA ALA A 55 1.51 10.02 -17.17
C ALA A 55 2.64 9.84 -16.14
N GLU A 56 3.48 10.86 -15.94
CA GLU A 56 4.55 10.86 -14.94
C GLU A 56 4.00 10.80 -13.52
N ALA A 57 2.96 11.57 -13.20
CA ALA A 57 2.30 11.51 -11.90
C ALA A 57 1.66 10.13 -11.65
N THR A 58 1.14 9.50 -12.71
CA THR A 58 0.61 8.14 -12.65
C THR A 58 1.70 7.11 -12.40
N ILE A 59 2.84 7.18 -13.11
CA ILE A 59 4.02 6.35 -12.86
C ILE A 59 4.51 6.53 -11.42
N GLU A 60 4.61 7.77 -10.94
CA GLU A 60 5.08 8.08 -9.60
C GLU A 60 4.18 7.46 -8.52
N ALA A 61 2.86 7.59 -8.66
CA ALA A 61 1.90 7.03 -7.72
C ALA A 61 1.90 5.50 -7.71
N ILE A 62 1.95 4.86 -8.89
CA ILE A 62 2.05 3.40 -8.99
C ILE A 62 3.37 2.92 -8.40
N ALA A 63 4.49 3.59 -8.73
CA ALA A 63 5.79 3.21 -8.21
C ALA A 63 5.87 3.36 -6.69
N TYR A 64 5.30 4.43 -6.14
CA TYR A 64 5.16 4.60 -4.69
C TYR A 64 4.34 3.47 -4.07
N LEU A 65 3.15 3.17 -4.60
CA LEU A 65 2.31 2.07 -4.10
C LEU A 65 3.08 0.75 -4.01
N ILE A 66 3.86 0.41 -5.06
CA ILE A 66 4.62 -0.83 -5.13
C ILE A 66 5.84 -0.80 -4.19
N ALA A 67 6.55 0.33 -4.10
CA ALA A 67 7.77 0.46 -3.30
C ALA A 67 7.50 0.75 -1.81
N ASN A 68 6.28 1.18 -1.45
CA ASN A 68 5.87 1.53 -0.08
C ASN A 68 6.26 0.48 0.98
N PRO A 69 6.05 -0.84 0.77
CA PRO A 69 6.53 -1.85 1.71
C PRO A 69 8.04 -1.78 2.02
N VAL A 70 8.84 -1.43 1.01
CA VAL A 70 10.29 -1.29 1.15
C VAL A 70 10.62 0.02 1.83
N GLU A 71 10.02 1.14 1.42
CA GLU A 71 10.19 2.46 2.04
C GLU A 71 9.80 2.47 3.52
N ALA A 72 8.78 1.69 3.90
CA ALA A 72 8.36 1.51 5.29
C ALA A 72 9.27 0.54 6.08
N GLY A 73 10.30 -0.03 5.47
CA GLY A 73 11.19 -1.00 6.10
C GLY A 73 10.53 -2.33 6.45
N ALA A 74 9.39 -2.67 5.85
CA ALA A 74 8.67 -3.91 6.14
C ALA A 74 9.26 -5.12 5.40
N VAL A 75 9.80 -4.91 4.19
CA VAL A 75 10.47 -5.93 3.39
C VAL A 75 11.68 -5.35 2.65
N ARG A 76 12.61 -6.21 2.24
CA ARG A 76 13.80 -5.80 1.49
C ARG A 76 13.51 -5.48 0.03
N TYR A 77 12.59 -6.21 -0.60
CA TYR A 77 12.18 -6.03 -1.98
C TYR A 77 10.65 -6.00 -2.07
N ALA A 78 10.09 -5.17 -2.95
CA ALA A 78 8.64 -5.01 -3.11
C ALA A 78 7.92 -6.33 -3.39
N LYS A 79 8.56 -7.23 -4.15
CA LYS A 79 8.05 -8.58 -4.47
C LYS A 79 7.93 -9.52 -3.28
N ASP A 80 8.60 -9.22 -2.17
CA ASP A 80 8.59 -10.06 -0.97
C ASP A 80 7.42 -9.71 -0.04
N TRP A 81 6.63 -8.68 -0.39
CA TRP A 81 5.46 -8.31 0.39
C TRP A 81 4.40 -9.43 0.36
N PRO A 82 4.01 -10.00 1.51
CA PRO A 82 3.17 -11.20 1.54
C PRO A 82 1.69 -10.92 1.27
N GLU A 83 1.23 -9.69 1.53
CA GLU A 83 -0.17 -9.34 1.35
C GLU A 83 -0.50 -8.97 -0.11
N SER A 84 -1.77 -8.64 -0.35
CA SER A 84 -2.25 -8.18 -1.64
C SER A 84 -1.44 -6.99 -2.16
N HIS A 85 -0.78 -7.18 -3.29
CA HIS A 85 -0.01 -6.14 -3.98
C HIS A 85 0.04 -6.39 -5.49
N THR A 86 0.49 -5.36 -6.19
CA THR A 86 0.73 -5.33 -7.63
C THR A 86 2.23 -5.22 -7.90
N LEU A 87 2.70 -5.89 -8.96
CA LEU A 87 4.07 -5.73 -9.49
C LEU A 87 4.03 -5.01 -10.85
N PRO A 88 5.12 -4.33 -11.27
CA PRO A 88 5.13 -3.59 -12.54
C PRO A 88 4.71 -4.43 -13.75
N ALA A 89 5.19 -5.68 -13.82
CA ALA A 89 4.87 -6.61 -14.91
C ALA A 89 3.38 -7.00 -14.99
N GLN A 90 2.62 -6.79 -13.91
CA GLN A 90 1.21 -7.15 -13.79
C GLN A 90 0.27 -6.06 -14.32
N VAL A 91 0.76 -4.82 -14.43
CA VAL A 91 -0.05 -3.67 -14.87
C VAL A 91 -0.46 -3.85 -16.33
N GLY A 92 -1.77 -3.86 -16.58
CA GLY A 92 -2.36 -4.13 -17.89
C GLY A 92 -2.45 -5.61 -18.28
N THR A 93 -1.98 -6.55 -17.45
CA THR A 93 -1.88 -7.97 -17.82
C THR A 93 -2.52 -8.92 -16.82
N ARG A 94 -2.53 -8.60 -15.53
CA ARG A 94 -3.00 -9.51 -14.48
C ARG A 94 -4.52 -9.59 -14.48
N VAL A 95 -5.01 -10.82 -14.44
CA VAL A 95 -6.41 -11.14 -14.12
C VAL A 95 -6.45 -11.77 -12.73
N ILE A 96 -7.25 -11.21 -11.84
CA ILE A 96 -7.42 -11.65 -10.47
C ILE A 96 -8.79 -12.33 -10.39
N ARG A 97 -8.80 -13.63 -10.09
CA ARG A 97 -10.03 -14.37 -9.81
C ARG A 97 -10.22 -14.42 -8.31
N VAL A 98 -11.34 -13.91 -7.84
CA VAL A 98 -11.68 -13.90 -6.41
C VAL A 98 -13.00 -14.62 -6.17
N LYS A 99 -13.06 -15.36 -5.07
CA LYS A 99 -14.32 -15.90 -4.56
C LYS A 99 -14.89 -14.94 -3.53
N ARG A 100 -16.22 -14.84 -3.49
CA ARG A 100 -16.92 -14.07 -2.47
C ARG A 100 -16.59 -14.58 -1.06
N PRO A 101 -16.18 -13.71 -0.12
CA PRO A 101 -15.94 -14.10 1.26
C PRO A 101 -17.21 -14.61 1.94
N ARG A 102 -17.09 -15.68 2.73
CA ARG A 102 -18.24 -16.37 3.35
C ARG A 102 -18.72 -15.75 4.67
N HIS A 103 -17.92 -14.90 5.30
CA HIS A 103 -18.16 -14.44 6.68
C HIS A 103 -19.20 -13.32 6.81
N TYR A 104 -19.35 -12.49 5.79
CA TYR A 104 -20.23 -11.31 5.82
C TYR A 104 -21.28 -11.28 4.71
N PHE A 105 -20.92 -11.76 3.51
CA PHE A 105 -21.78 -11.65 2.35
C PHE A 105 -22.84 -12.76 2.33
N ASP A 106 -24.12 -12.39 2.17
CA ASP A 106 -25.22 -13.34 2.04
C ASP A 106 -25.05 -14.18 0.76
N PRO A 107 -24.92 -15.52 0.86
CA PRO A 107 -24.71 -16.38 -0.29
C PRO A 107 -25.83 -16.31 -1.34
N ASN A 108 -27.06 -15.94 -0.93
CA ASN A 108 -28.24 -15.90 -1.80
C ASN A 108 -28.48 -14.53 -2.44
N ASN A 109 -27.67 -13.51 -2.12
CA ASN A 109 -27.81 -12.20 -2.74
C ASN A 109 -27.41 -12.26 -4.23
N PRO A 110 -28.33 -11.97 -5.18
CA PRO A 110 -28.06 -12.05 -6.61
C PRO A 110 -27.06 -11.00 -7.10
N GLU A 111 -26.84 -9.90 -6.38
CA GLU A 111 -25.85 -8.87 -6.74
C GLU A 111 -24.41 -9.32 -6.45
N TRP A 112 -24.23 -10.35 -5.64
CA TRP A 112 -22.93 -10.79 -5.14
C TRP A 112 -22.60 -12.17 -5.71
N PRO A 113 -21.98 -12.25 -6.89
CA PRO A 113 -21.65 -13.52 -7.51
C PRO A 113 -20.68 -14.34 -6.64
N GLU A 114 -20.72 -15.66 -6.77
CA GLU A 114 -19.79 -16.54 -6.05
C GLU A 114 -18.33 -16.29 -6.45
N GLU A 115 -18.09 -16.03 -7.73
CA GLU A 115 -16.77 -15.73 -8.29
C GLU A 115 -16.82 -14.49 -9.16
N LEU A 116 -15.73 -13.71 -9.14
CA LEU A 116 -15.54 -12.54 -9.99
C LEU A 116 -14.13 -12.53 -10.56
N GLU A 117 -14.00 -12.11 -11.81
CA GLU A 117 -12.72 -11.78 -12.42
C GLU A 117 -12.53 -10.26 -12.44
N LEU A 118 -11.41 -9.79 -11.90
CA LEU A 118 -10.98 -8.40 -11.96
C LEU A 118 -9.72 -8.31 -12.82
N ARG A 119 -9.74 -7.44 -13.83
CA ARG A 119 -8.57 -7.19 -14.68
C ARG A 119 -7.85 -5.96 -14.17
N LEU A 120 -6.53 -6.08 -14.00
CA LEU A 120 -5.69 -4.93 -13.74
C LEU A 120 -5.37 -4.27 -15.09
N GLU A 121 -6.02 -3.15 -15.37
CA GLU A 121 -5.90 -2.44 -16.65
C GLU A 121 -4.66 -1.51 -16.68
N MET A 122 -4.21 -1.20 -17.90
CA MET A 122 -3.20 -0.16 -18.11
C MET A 122 -3.91 1.20 -17.99
N PRO A 123 -3.42 2.14 -17.15
CA PRO A 123 -4.00 3.49 -17.11
C PRO A 123 -3.95 4.14 -18.49
N VAL A 124 -5.06 4.76 -18.91
CA VAL A 124 -5.21 5.35 -20.24
C VAL A 124 -4.10 6.36 -20.56
N ALA A 125 -3.70 7.18 -19.58
CA ALA A 125 -2.61 8.13 -19.77
C ALA A 125 -1.28 7.46 -20.13
N LEU A 126 -0.99 6.29 -19.55
CA LEU A 126 0.23 5.53 -19.87
C LEU A 126 0.14 4.82 -21.20
N GLU A 127 -1.05 4.27 -21.51
CA GLU A 127 -1.30 3.62 -22.79
C GLU A 127 -1.12 4.59 -23.97
N LEU A 128 -1.67 5.81 -23.85
CA LEU A 128 -1.59 6.82 -24.90
C LEU A 128 -0.17 7.37 -25.10
N ASP A 129 0.55 7.64 -24.00
CA ASP A 129 1.85 8.32 -24.08
C ASP A 129 3.00 7.35 -24.37
N TYR A 130 2.90 6.11 -23.88
CA TYR A 130 4.02 5.16 -23.90
C TYR A 130 3.69 3.81 -24.54
N GLY A 131 2.41 3.42 -24.59
CA GLY A 131 2.03 2.04 -24.86
C GLY A 131 2.39 1.09 -23.71
N PRO A 132 1.85 -0.14 -23.72
CA PRO A 132 1.81 -0.97 -22.52
C PRO A 132 3.19 -1.51 -22.12
N GLU A 133 4.07 -1.80 -23.09
CA GLU A 133 5.42 -2.33 -22.83
C GLU A 133 6.31 -1.28 -22.16
N LEU A 134 6.42 -0.09 -22.77
CA LEU A 134 7.26 0.99 -22.25
C LEU A 134 6.69 1.56 -20.94
N ALA A 135 5.37 1.61 -20.78
CA ALA A 135 4.74 1.98 -19.52
C ALA A 135 5.18 1.05 -18.37
N ARG A 136 5.15 -0.27 -18.57
CA ARG A 136 5.63 -1.24 -17.56
C ARG A 136 7.11 -1.07 -17.27
N GLU A 137 7.94 -0.82 -18.29
CA GLU A 137 9.37 -0.58 -18.12
C GLU A 137 9.62 0.66 -17.25
N ARG A 138 8.95 1.78 -17.54
CA ARG A 138 9.05 3.03 -16.78
C ARG A 138 8.57 2.88 -15.33
N ILE A 139 7.47 2.17 -15.10
CA ILE A 139 7.02 1.83 -13.74
C ILE A 139 8.09 1.01 -13.03
N ALA A 140 8.66 -0.01 -13.70
CA ALA A 140 9.69 -0.86 -13.11
C ALA A 140 10.98 -0.10 -12.79
N GLU A 141 11.39 0.82 -13.66
CA GLU A 141 12.52 1.73 -13.42
C GLU A 141 12.27 2.60 -12.19
N ARG A 142 11.12 3.25 -12.13
CA ARG A 142 10.80 4.13 -10.99
C ARG A 142 10.68 3.37 -9.66
N VAL A 143 10.17 2.15 -9.68
CA VAL A 143 10.16 1.24 -8.52
C VAL A 143 11.58 0.87 -8.09
N ARG A 144 12.51 0.65 -9.02
CA ARG A 144 13.92 0.39 -8.69
C ARG A 144 14.56 1.61 -8.03
N ASP A 145 14.32 2.81 -8.57
CA ASP A 145 14.86 4.06 -8.02
C ASP A 145 14.37 4.29 -6.58
N ARG A 146 13.07 4.15 -6.34
CA ARG A 146 12.48 4.30 -5.00
C ARG A 146 13.05 3.30 -4.00
N GLN A 147 13.15 2.03 -4.37
CA GLN A 147 13.78 1.01 -3.52
C GLN A 147 15.27 1.30 -3.29
N HIS A 148 15.98 1.87 -4.26
CA HIS A 148 17.38 2.27 -4.08
C HIS A 148 17.51 3.44 -3.10
N GLN A 149 16.62 4.44 -3.21
CA GLN A 149 16.57 5.61 -2.32
C GLN A 149 16.21 5.24 -0.87
N ALA A 150 15.35 4.24 -0.66
CA ALA A 150 14.99 3.77 0.68
C ALA A 150 16.14 3.03 1.41
N ARG A 151 17.09 2.43 0.68
CA ARG A 151 18.11 1.54 1.28
C ARG A 151 19.06 2.22 2.27
N PRO A 152 19.63 3.41 1.99
CA PRO A 152 20.49 4.10 2.96
C PRO A 152 19.75 4.41 4.27
N GLU A 153 18.48 4.79 4.19
CA GLU A 153 17.65 5.12 5.35
C GLU A 153 17.36 3.90 6.24
N LEU A 154 17.42 2.69 5.65
CA LEU A 154 17.07 1.43 6.32
C LEU A 154 18.28 0.57 6.71
N ARG A 155 19.52 1.04 6.49
CA ARG A 155 20.73 0.26 6.84
C ARG A 155 20.77 -0.17 8.31
N GLY A 156 20.23 0.63 9.24
CA GLY A 156 20.13 0.26 10.66
C GLY A 156 18.99 -0.70 11.02
N VAL A 157 18.04 -0.96 10.12
CA VAL A 157 16.85 -1.81 10.37
C VAL A 157 17.09 -3.26 9.95
N TRP A 158 17.98 -3.49 8.97
CA TRP A 158 18.22 -4.81 8.37
C TRP A 158 19.64 -5.34 8.55
N GLU A 159 20.48 -4.66 9.35
CA GLU A 159 21.74 -5.23 9.81
C GLU A 159 21.42 -6.33 10.84
N PRO A 160 21.76 -7.60 10.59
CA PRO A 160 21.75 -8.58 11.66
C PRO A 160 22.73 -8.09 12.73
N GLU A 161 22.35 -8.21 14.01
CA GLU A 161 23.33 -8.00 15.10
C GLU A 161 24.60 -8.77 14.74
N PRO A 162 25.79 -8.12 14.81
CA PRO A 162 27.03 -8.83 14.53
C PRO A 162 27.07 -10.02 15.49
N ALA A 163 27.20 -11.23 14.93
CA ALA A 163 27.29 -12.44 15.71
C ALA A 163 28.41 -12.26 16.74
N VAL A 164 28.05 -12.06 18.00
CA VAL A 164 29.00 -12.03 19.09
C VAL A 164 29.52 -13.46 19.19
N CYS A 165 30.72 -13.69 18.63
CA CYS A 165 31.47 -14.92 18.79
C CYS A 165 31.72 -15.09 20.29
N GLY A 166 30.95 -15.96 20.92
CA GLY A 166 30.90 -16.16 22.36
C GLY A 166 32.18 -16.78 22.90
N CYS A 167 33.15 -15.93 23.23
CA CYS A 167 34.30 -16.27 24.07
C CYS A 167 34.53 -15.15 25.11
N ARG A 168 33.71 -15.09 26.17
CA ARG A 168 34.15 -15.00 27.58
C ARG A 168 33.02 -14.68 28.57
N GLU A 169 32.98 -15.53 29.60
CA GLU A 169 32.81 -15.26 31.03
C GLU A 169 31.61 -14.44 31.54
N SER A 170 30.77 -15.18 32.27
CA SER A 170 29.80 -14.80 33.29
C SER A 170 30.05 -13.47 34.01
N SER A 171 29.04 -12.58 33.98
CA SER A 171 28.40 -12.02 35.19
C SER A 171 27.33 -10.97 34.84
N GLY A 172 26.13 -11.16 35.41
CA GLY A 172 25.26 -10.07 35.88
C GLY A 172 24.47 -9.22 34.86
N GLY A 173 23.14 -9.22 35.01
CA GLY A 173 22.31 -8.04 34.73
C GLY A 173 21.13 -8.27 33.80
N TYR A 174 19.96 -8.53 34.37
CA TYR A 174 18.68 -8.28 33.70
C TYR A 174 18.60 -6.79 33.32
N ARG A 175 18.47 -6.49 32.02
CA ARG A 175 18.05 -5.17 31.53
C ARG A 175 16.68 -5.30 30.87
N ASN A 176 15.71 -4.56 31.40
CA ASN A 176 14.39 -4.38 30.82
C ASN A 176 14.53 -3.76 29.43
N SER A 177 13.98 -4.40 28.40
CA SER A 177 13.82 -3.79 27.08
C SER A 177 12.56 -2.91 27.11
N GLU A 178 12.76 -1.61 27.30
CA GLU A 178 11.78 -0.59 26.95
C GLU A 178 11.50 -0.65 25.44
N ALA A 179 10.23 -0.48 25.09
CA ALA A 179 9.72 -0.51 23.74
C ALA A 179 10.38 0.59 22.88
N ALA A 180 10.73 0.23 21.64
CA ALA A 180 11.17 1.19 20.64
C ALA A 180 10.07 2.26 20.41
N PRO A 181 10.41 3.56 20.39
CA PRO A 181 9.44 4.61 20.17
C PRO A 181 8.95 4.57 18.71
N GLY A 182 7.62 4.61 18.56
CA GLY A 182 6.96 4.64 17.26
C GLY A 182 7.46 5.80 16.39
N ILE A 183 7.71 5.49 15.11
CA ILE A 183 8.07 6.47 14.09
C ILE A 183 6.80 7.28 13.77
N GLN A 184 6.57 8.36 14.51
CA GLN A 184 5.68 9.43 14.11
C GLN A 184 6.42 10.31 13.10
N GLY A 185 6.20 10.07 11.81
CA GLY A 185 6.59 10.99 10.76
C GLY A 185 5.81 12.29 10.89
N ALA A 186 6.44 13.31 11.46
CA ALA A 186 5.90 14.66 11.54
C ALA A 186 5.91 15.33 10.15
N VAL A 187 4.76 15.38 9.48
CA VAL A 187 4.57 16.31 8.35
C VAL A 187 4.13 17.66 8.92
N ARG A 188 5.06 18.63 8.94
CA ARG A 188 4.73 20.03 9.20
C ARG A 188 3.95 20.59 8.01
N ALA A 189 2.66 20.87 8.21
CA ALA A 189 1.89 21.72 7.32
C ALA A 189 2.37 23.18 7.48
N GLY A 190 3.03 23.72 6.45
CA GLY A 190 3.32 25.14 6.36
C GLY A 190 2.04 25.90 6.05
N ALA A 191 1.55 26.68 7.01
CA ALA A 191 0.48 27.63 6.79
C ALA A 191 0.97 28.79 5.89
N GLY A 192 0.62 28.74 4.61
CA GLY A 192 0.72 29.88 3.71
C GLY A 192 -0.48 30.80 3.93
N SER A 193 -0.24 32.01 4.44
CA SER A 193 -1.24 33.07 4.54
C SER A 193 -1.68 33.52 3.14
N VAL A 194 -2.98 33.37 2.84
CA VAL A 194 -3.60 34.05 1.70
C VAL A 194 -4.33 35.28 2.23
N ASP A 195 -3.78 36.43 1.86
CA ASP A 195 -4.31 37.78 2.07
C ASP A 195 -5.66 37.90 1.34
N ARG A 196 -6.70 38.33 2.07
CA ARG A 196 -8.02 38.60 1.50
C ARG A 196 -8.03 40.05 0.98
N ARG A 197 -8.26 40.21 -0.32
CA ARG A 197 -8.99 41.36 -0.86
C ARG A 197 -10.07 40.87 -1.80
#